data_AF-A0AAD7KEG5-F1
#
_entry.id   AF-A0AAD7KEG5-F1
#
_cell.length_a   1.000
_cell.length_b   1.000
_cell.length_c   1.000
_cell.angle_alpha   90.00
_cell.angle_beta   90.00
_cell.angle_gamma   90.00
#
_symmetry.space_group_name_H-M   'P 1'
#
loop_
_entity.id
_entity.type
_entity.pdbx_description
1 polymer ?
#
loop_
_entity_poly.entity_id
_entity_poly.type
_entity_poly.pdbx_seq_one_letter_code
_entity_poly.pdbx_strand_id
1 'polypeptide(L)'
;MAKILSAFVALAIFAAVARSQPAVSLLIDNGYPSTGSIDLTTVLADVSTKKGQTFHFGSTYDTYDADQSWFDTAFATFYHHVVSENGCKWDATEPTQGVSDLTECLATQSFATTYDNSFRGHNTFWHEQTPTWLPGSFTADELVGTIIPQHVQQEIQGMGTSVTSWDVVNEVVGDGVTTGMTALECVQNKGDWPTVTSDGSGVPLVTDLSFVYAAFKTAYTYAGSSTRLAVNDYNTGGQDAKTACVISLVQSIQQNTSIPYDRLAIGFQSHLMASTGNFYTKEELATTFSTLAALGVNAMITEMDIEIGQNNTAYLRYQASIWGDYVDACLYASNCNEFINWDPRDDLSWRGVAAAATLFDASGNPKPAAYEVAARLQNYAAGNAEPCSTSSGTSVCTITGTGTTTTGTTTTTSTGGSTTTSISTTTTSSTGGSTGCVSALYGQCAGIGWTGCAECATGSTCTFLNDCELFILLLPMFELKAYLGKGY
;
A
#
# COMPACT_ATOMS: atom_id res chain seq x y z
N MET A 1 27.02 -45.67 -38.28
CA MET A 1 27.26 -44.29 -38.79
C MET A 1 25.91 -43.60 -38.92
N ALA A 2 25.80 -42.36 -38.39
CA ALA A 2 24.75 -41.34 -38.56
C ALA A 2 23.29 -41.71 -38.20
N LYS A 3 22.77 -41.30 -37.02
CA LYS A 3 22.09 -40.02 -36.71
C LYS A 3 20.83 -39.76 -37.56
N ILE A 4 19.66 -39.97 -36.97
CA ILE A 4 18.45 -39.18 -37.24
C ILE A 4 17.91 -38.71 -35.89
N LEU A 5 18.13 -37.42 -35.61
CA LEU A 5 17.56 -36.69 -34.49
C LEU A 5 16.19 -36.18 -34.96
N SER A 6 15.10 -36.67 -34.39
CA SER A 6 13.79 -36.03 -34.53
C SER A 6 13.58 -35.15 -33.31
N ALA A 7 13.82 -33.84 -33.48
CA ALA A 7 13.53 -32.84 -32.47
C ALA A 7 12.01 -32.63 -32.38
N PHE A 8 11.41 -32.98 -31.26
CA PHE A 8 10.09 -32.49 -30.88
C PHE A 8 10.25 -31.07 -30.33
N VAL A 9 9.97 -30.07 -31.17
CA VAL A 9 9.73 -28.71 -30.70
C VAL A 9 8.34 -28.70 -30.09
N ALA A 10 8.26 -28.80 -28.76
CA ALA A 10 7.04 -28.47 -28.04
C ALA A 10 6.86 -26.95 -28.10
N LEU A 11 6.04 -26.49 -29.04
CA LEU A 11 5.61 -25.10 -29.11
C LEU A 11 4.61 -24.90 -27.96
N ALA A 12 5.11 -24.45 -26.81
CA ALA A 12 4.26 -23.96 -25.72
C ALA A 12 3.61 -22.66 -26.21
N ILE A 13 2.39 -22.76 -26.73
CA ILE A 13 1.55 -21.59 -27.00
C ILE A 13 1.09 -21.10 -25.63
N PHE A 14 1.82 -20.14 -25.06
CA PHE A 14 1.26 -19.28 -24.02
C PHE A 14 0.20 -18.41 -24.70
N ALA A 15 -1.05 -18.88 -24.69
CA ALA A 15 -2.17 -17.99 -24.91
C ALA A 15 -2.20 -17.03 -23.71
N ALA A 16 -1.63 -15.84 -23.88
CA ALA A 16 -1.89 -14.74 -22.98
C ALA A 16 -3.41 -14.50 -23.02
N VAL A 17 -4.11 -14.99 -22.00
CA VAL A 17 -5.51 -14.64 -21.80
C VAL A 17 -5.49 -13.15 -21.51
N ALA A 18 -5.81 -12.33 -22.51
CA ALA A 18 -6.10 -10.92 -22.31
C ALA A 18 -7.33 -10.86 -21.39
N ARG A 19 -7.11 -10.78 -20.07
CA ARG A 19 -8.17 -10.48 -19.12
C ARG A 19 -8.67 -9.09 -19.49
N SER A 20 -9.92 -9.01 -19.95
CA SER A 20 -10.62 -7.74 -20.05
C SER A 20 -10.65 -7.13 -18.65
N GLN A 21 -10.07 -5.94 -18.49
CA GLN A 21 -10.11 -5.23 -17.22
C GLN A 21 -11.57 -4.94 -16.84
N PRO A 22 -11.98 -5.11 -15.57
CA PRO A 22 -13.34 -4.85 -15.17
C PRO A 22 -13.69 -3.37 -15.44
N ALA A 23 -14.94 -3.10 -15.79
CA ALA A 23 -15.43 -1.73 -15.79
C ALA A 23 -15.47 -1.24 -14.33
N VAL A 24 -14.51 -0.39 -13.96
CA VAL A 24 -14.42 0.19 -12.62
C VAL A 24 -15.09 1.56 -12.59
N SER A 25 -16.06 1.70 -11.67
CA SER A 25 -16.65 2.99 -11.31
C SER A 25 -15.64 3.73 -10.43
N LEU A 26 -15.19 4.88 -10.89
CA LEU A 26 -14.26 5.73 -10.15
C LEU A 26 -15.04 6.84 -9.46
N LEU A 27 -14.54 7.31 -8.33
CA LEU A 27 -15.16 8.41 -7.62
C LEU A 27 -15.12 9.70 -8.47
N ILE A 28 -14.09 9.87 -9.31
CA ILE A 28 -14.00 10.98 -10.27
C ILE A 28 -15.14 11.03 -11.30
N ASP A 29 -15.84 9.92 -11.55
CA ASP A 29 -17.00 9.91 -12.44
C ASP A 29 -18.26 10.47 -11.74
N ASN A 30 -18.23 10.63 -10.42
CA ASN A 30 -19.36 11.02 -9.59
C ASN A 30 -19.30 12.51 -9.19
N GLY A 31 -18.99 13.38 -10.16
CA GLY A 31 -19.03 14.83 -9.99
C GLY A 31 -17.77 15.46 -9.38
N TYR A 32 -16.74 14.67 -9.12
CA TYR A 32 -15.40 15.17 -8.76
C TYR A 32 -14.61 15.58 -10.02
N PRO A 33 -13.61 16.47 -9.89
CA PRO A 33 -12.79 16.87 -11.03
C PRO A 33 -12.03 15.68 -11.64
N SER A 34 -12.05 15.59 -12.97
CA SER A 34 -11.28 14.61 -13.75
C SER A 34 -10.29 15.25 -14.73
N THR A 35 -10.17 16.58 -14.68
CA THR A 35 -9.25 17.39 -15.49
C THR A 35 -8.84 18.64 -14.71
N GLY A 36 -7.72 19.26 -15.09
CA GLY A 36 -7.22 20.51 -14.50
C GLY A 36 -6.18 20.29 -13.40
N SER A 37 -5.73 21.39 -12.79
CA SER A 37 -4.80 21.33 -11.66
C SER A 37 -5.47 20.79 -10.40
N ILE A 38 -4.71 20.06 -9.58
CA ILE A 38 -5.17 19.55 -8.29
C ILE A 38 -4.43 20.30 -7.18
N ASP A 39 -5.20 20.83 -6.24
CA ASP A 39 -4.69 21.43 -5.00
C ASP A 39 -5.34 20.69 -3.81
N LEU A 40 -4.50 20.02 -3.04
CA LEU A 40 -4.83 19.19 -1.89
C LEU A 40 -4.52 19.91 -0.56
N THR A 41 -4.02 21.14 -0.56
CA THR A 41 -3.58 21.81 0.67
C THR A 41 -4.70 21.89 1.71
N THR A 42 -5.88 22.37 1.32
CA THR A 42 -7.04 22.44 2.24
C THR A 42 -7.62 21.05 2.51
N VAL A 43 -7.64 20.17 1.51
CA VAL A 43 -8.19 18.82 1.64
C VAL A 43 -7.39 18.00 2.67
N LEU A 44 -6.06 18.05 2.63
CA LEU A 44 -5.19 17.33 3.57
C LEU A 44 -5.26 17.89 4.99
N ALA A 45 -5.49 19.20 5.14
CA ALA A 45 -5.77 19.80 6.45
C ALA A 45 -7.11 19.29 7.03
N ASP A 46 -8.14 19.15 6.20
CA ASP A 46 -9.43 18.60 6.60
C ASP A 46 -9.35 17.10 6.91
N VAL A 47 -8.63 16.31 6.09
CA VAL A 47 -8.33 14.90 6.36
C VAL A 47 -7.61 14.76 7.70
N SER A 48 -6.58 15.57 7.95
CA SER A 48 -5.82 15.55 9.22
C SER A 48 -6.72 15.86 10.42
N THR A 49 -7.57 16.88 10.29
CA THR A 49 -8.55 17.23 11.32
C THR A 49 -9.50 16.08 11.60
N LYS A 50 -9.97 15.39 10.56
CA LYS A 50 -10.88 14.25 10.66
C LYS A 50 -10.21 13.03 11.31
N LYS A 51 -8.95 12.75 10.99
CA LYS A 51 -8.16 11.68 11.61
C LYS A 51 -7.75 11.99 13.05
N GLY A 52 -7.76 13.27 13.45
CA GLY A 52 -7.30 13.72 14.76
C GLY A 52 -5.78 13.82 14.89
N GLN A 53 -5.06 13.65 13.79
CA GLN A 53 -3.60 13.81 13.66
C GLN A 53 -3.25 14.06 12.19
N THR A 54 -2.04 14.57 11.94
CA THR A 54 -1.58 14.86 10.58
C THR A 54 -1.62 13.60 9.70
N PHE A 55 -2.28 13.71 8.54
CA PHE A 55 -2.22 12.73 7.47
C PHE A 55 -1.13 13.15 6.48
N HIS A 56 -0.05 12.37 6.44
CA HIS A 56 1.11 12.65 5.60
C HIS A 56 0.90 12.00 4.23
N PHE A 57 0.63 12.82 3.22
CA PHE A 57 0.53 12.39 1.82
C PHE A 57 1.69 12.98 1.02
N GLY A 58 2.50 12.15 0.39
CA GLY A 58 3.79 12.58 -0.14
C GLY A 58 4.33 11.78 -1.30
N SER A 59 5.56 12.14 -1.71
CA SER A 59 6.32 11.44 -2.72
C SER A 59 7.83 11.57 -2.51
N THR A 60 8.62 10.88 -3.33
CA THR A 60 10.08 11.00 -3.37
C THR A 60 10.48 12.35 -3.99
N TYR A 61 11.64 12.85 -3.56
CA TYR A 61 12.35 13.93 -4.21
C TYR A 61 13.85 13.72 -3.98
N ASP A 62 14.65 13.81 -5.04
CA ASP A 62 16.09 13.94 -4.92
C ASP A 62 16.56 15.26 -5.55
N THR A 63 17.57 15.88 -4.93
CA THR A 63 18.00 17.26 -5.28
C THR A 63 18.59 17.42 -6.68
N TYR A 64 18.91 16.32 -7.34
CA TYR A 64 19.42 16.29 -8.71
C TYR A 64 18.33 16.06 -9.76
N ASP A 65 17.06 15.95 -9.35
CA ASP A 65 15.93 15.81 -10.27
C ASP A 65 15.79 17.03 -11.17
N ALA A 66 15.52 16.78 -12.45
CA ALA A 66 15.28 17.83 -13.43
C ALA A 66 13.86 18.42 -13.30
N ASP A 67 13.68 19.66 -13.79
CA ASP A 67 12.42 20.42 -13.75
C ASP A 67 11.98 20.83 -12.33
N GLN A 68 12.86 21.59 -11.66
CA GLN A 68 12.61 22.14 -10.32
C GLN A 68 11.26 22.89 -10.22
N SER A 69 10.85 23.62 -11.27
CA SER A 69 9.57 24.33 -11.29
C SER A 69 8.35 23.43 -11.15
N TRP A 70 8.42 22.23 -11.73
CA TRP A 70 7.36 21.24 -11.56
C TRP A 70 7.32 20.71 -10.13
N PHE A 71 8.47 20.37 -9.55
CA PHE A 71 8.56 19.92 -8.16
C PHE A 71 8.08 20.97 -7.17
N ASP A 72 8.48 22.23 -7.37
CA ASP A 72 8.02 23.36 -6.57
C ASP A 72 6.49 23.46 -6.56
N THR A 73 5.86 23.27 -7.73
CA THR A 73 4.39 23.29 -7.84
C THR A 73 3.77 22.06 -7.20
N ALA A 74 4.28 20.86 -7.52
CA ALA A 74 3.74 19.59 -7.04
C ALA A 74 3.79 19.48 -5.52
N PHE A 75 4.88 19.92 -4.88
CA PHE A 75 5.05 19.90 -3.43
C PHE A 75 4.46 21.13 -2.72
N ALA A 76 4.09 22.20 -3.44
CA ALA A 76 3.31 23.29 -2.88
C ALA A 76 1.81 22.98 -2.82
N THR A 77 1.27 22.16 -3.74
CA THR A 77 -0.18 21.97 -3.88
C THR A 77 -0.67 20.54 -3.77
N PHE A 78 0.13 19.52 -4.11
CA PHE A 78 -0.34 18.14 -4.20
C PHE A 78 0.28 17.24 -3.13
N TYR A 79 1.60 17.22 -3.03
CA TYR A 79 2.34 16.45 -2.03
C TYR A 79 2.73 17.33 -0.84
N HIS A 80 2.45 16.89 0.38
CA HIS A 80 2.77 17.60 1.63
C HIS A 80 3.68 16.81 2.58
N HIS A 81 4.35 15.80 2.04
CA HIS A 81 5.30 14.94 2.73
C HIS A 81 6.39 14.50 1.74
N VAL A 82 7.63 14.42 2.21
CA VAL A 82 8.81 14.17 1.36
C VAL A 82 9.64 13.05 1.96
N VAL A 83 10.16 12.19 1.10
CA VAL A 83 11.19 11.18 1.40
C VAL A 83 12.30 11.33 0.37
N SER A 84 13.57 11.15 0.77
CA SER A 84 14.65 11.05 -0.22
C SER A 84 14.68 9.65 -0.80
N GLU A 85 14.77 9.52 -2.12
CA GLU A 85 14.84 8.20 -2.75
C GLU A 85 16.16 7.51 -2.42
N ASN A 86 17.26 8.28 -2.38
CA ASN A 86 18.61 7.73 -2.16
C ASN A 86 19.45 8.46 -1.12
N GLY A 87 19.25 9.77 -0.95
CA GLY A 87 20.16 10.63 -0.15
C GLY A 87 20.24 10.31 1.34
N CYS A 88 19.37 9.44 1.86
CA CYS A 88 19.35 8.99 3.25
C CYS A 88 19.66 7.49 3.42
N LYS A 89 20.20 6.81 2.40
CA LYS A 89 20.65 5.41 2.51
C LYS A 89 22.06 5.35 3.11
N TRP A 90 22.44 4.22 3.70
CA TRP A 90 23.68 4.10 4.47
C TRP A 90 24.94 4.44 3.66
N ASP A 91 25.04 4.00 2.41
CA ASP A 91 26.18 4.35 1.56
C ASP A 91 26.35 5.87 1.34
N ALA A 92 25.25 6.61 1.27
CA ALA A 92 25.21 8.06 1.17
C ALA A 92 25.49 8.74 2.51
N THR A 93 24.92 8.23 3.62
CA THR A 93 24.98 8.90 4.93
C THR A 93 26.21 8.56 5.77
N GLU A 94 26.96 7.51 5.42
CA GLU A 94 28.23 7.13 6.05
C GLU A 94 29.22 6.48 5.05
N PRO A 95 29.66 7.21 4.00
CA PRO A 95 30.55 6.67 2.98
C PRO A 95 31.92 6.27 3.53
N THR A 96 32.33 6.85 4.66
CA THR A 96 33.54 6.49 5.41
C THR A 96 33.15 6.12 6.84
N GLN A 97 33.61 4.96 7.31
CA GLN A 97 33.27 4.43 8.63
C GLN A 97 33.46 5.48 9.74
N GLY A 98 32.39 5.72 10.50
CA GLY A 98 32.28 6.65 11.62
C GLY A 98 32.15 8.12 11.23
N VAL A 99 32.17 8.46 9.94
CA VAL A 99 32.10 9.82 9.41
C VAL A 99 30.79 9.99 8.65
N SER A 100 29.81 10.61 9.31
CA SER A 100 28.51 10.89 8.72
C SER A 100 28.57 12.01 7.67
N ASP A 101 27.87 11.81 6.56
CA ASP A 101 27.62 12.78 5.51
C ASP A 101 26.12 12.88 5.22
N LEU A 102 25.42 13.80 5.89
CA LEU A 102 23.97 13.98 5.71
C LEU A 102 23.63 15.01 4.64
N THR A 103 24.57 15.38 3.77
CA THR A 103 24.41 16.51 2.85
C THR A 103 23.18 16.36 1.95
N GLU A 104 23.01 15.20 1.32
CA GLU A 104 21.88 14.94 0.42
C GLU A 104 20.56 14.81 1.19
N CYS A 105 20.54 14.00 2.26
CA CYS A 105 19.37 13.83 3.12
C CYS A 105 18.85 15.18 3.69
N LEU A 106 19.75 16.04 4.20
CA LEU A 106 19.42 17.37 4.71
C LEU A 106 18.94 18.32 3.62
N ALA A 107 19.47 18.21 2.41
CA ALA A 107 19.02 19.03 1.29
C ALA A 107 17.59 18.67 0.86
N THR A 108 17.23 17.38 0.82
CA THR A 108 15.86 16.91 0.61
C THR A 108 14.93 17.36 1.76
N GLN A 109 15.37 17.24 3.01
CA GLN A 109 14.60 17.76 4.16
C GLN A 109 14.41 19.27 4.05
N SER A 110 15.43 20.03 3.63
CA SER A 110 15.33 21.48 3.44
C SER A 110 14.33 21.84 2.34
N PHE A 111 14.28 21.07 1.25
CA PHE A 111 13.24 21.23 0.23
C PHE A 111 11.84 21.02 0.84
N ALA A 112 11.63 19.96 1.63
CA ALA A 112 10.37 19.74 2.33
C ALA A 112 9.97 20.97 3.18
N THR A 113 10.90 21.50 3.98
CA THR A 113 10.62 22.66 4.83
C THR A 113 10.31 23.95 4.08
N THR A 114 10.75 24.09 2.82
CA THR A 114 10.46 25.28 1.99
C THR A 114 8.96 25.43 1.71
N TYR A 115 8.24 24.31 1.69
CA TYR A 115 6.80 24.23 1.41
C TYR A 115 5.97 23.85 2.64
N ASP A 116 6.54 24.01 3.86
CA ASP A 116 5.93 23.59 5.13
C ASP A 116 5.56 22.08 5.16
N ASN A 117 6.27 21.27 4.37
CA ASN A 117 6.04 19.84 4.26
C ASN A 117 6.83 19.06 5.30
N SER A 118 6.27 17.90 5.66
CA SER A 118 6.88 16.96 6.60
C SER A 118 7.89 16.05 5.90
N PHE A 119 8.81 15.43 6.65
CA PHE A 119 9.87 14.57 6.10
C PHE A 119 9.94 13.20 6.76
N ARG A 120 10.13 12.15 5.95
CA ARG A 120 10.35 10.75 6.34
C ARG A 120 11.80 10.36 6.03
N GLY A 121 12.45 9.69 6.98
CA GLY A 121 13.78 9.12 6.78
C GLY A 121 13.74 7.69 6.22
N HIS A 122 14.49 7.45 5.15
CA HIS A 122 14.59 6.17 4.45
C HIS A 122 16.02 5.95 3.92
N ASN A 123 16.81 5.06 4.50
CA ASN A 123 16.57 4.20 5.66
C ASN A 123 17.88 4.05 6.45
N THR A 124 17.80 3.69 7.74
CA THR A 124 19.00 3.61 8.57
C THR A 124 19.73 2.26 8.50
N PHE A 125 19.09 1.23 7.95
CA PHE A 125 19.65 -0.12 7.94
C PHE A 125 18.99 -0.99 6.87
N TRP A 126 19.74 -1.31 5.83
CA TRP A 126 19.30 -2.17 4.73
C TRP A 126 20.45 -3.04 4.24
N HIS A 127 20.11 -4.14 3.59
CA HIS A 127 21.08 -5.07 3.05
C HIS A 127 21.63 -4.62 1.68
N GLU A 128 20.95 -3.70 1.01
CA GLU A 128 21.42 -3.02 -0.21
C GLU A 128 21.90 -1.60 0.08
N GLN A 129 22.63 -1.01 -0.88
CA GLN A 129 23.21 0.35 -0.79
C GLN A 129 23.93 0.59 0.54
N THR A 130 24.77 -0.38 0.90
CA THR A 130 25.65 -0.31 2.05
C THR A 130 27.00 0.27 1.64
N PRO A 131 27.68 1.02 2.52
CA PRO A 131 28.96 1.63 2.18
C PRO A 131 30.02 0.58 1.88
N THR A 132 30.98 0.91 1.02
CA THR A 132 32.00 -0.03 0.52
C THR A 132 32.95 -0.60 1.58
N TRP A 133 32.95 -0.04 2.78
CA TRP A 133 33.70 -0.55 3.92
C TRP A 133 32.98 -1.72 4.63
N LEU A 134 31.76 -2.08 4.19
CA LEU A 134 31.04 -3.29 4.57
C LEU A 134 31.10 -4.38 3.47
N PRO A 135 31.26 -5.67 3.85
CA PRO A 135 31.67 -6.14 5.17
C PRO A 135 33.14 -5.78 5.45
N GLY A 136 33.46 -5.50 6.71
CA GLY A 136 34.81 -5.11 7.17
C GLY A 136 35.40 -6.09 8.18
N SER A 137 36.59 -5.78 8.70
CA SER A 137 37.29 -6.60 9.71
C SER A 137 36.92 -6.17 11.13
N PHE A 138 35.74 -6.60 11.57
CA PHE A 138 35.20 -6.36 12.92
C PHE A 138 34.58 -7.63 13.51
N THR A 139 34.39 -7.65 14.81
CA THR A 139 33.70 -8.69 15.57
C THR A 139 32.18 -8.46 15.60
N ALA A 140 31.41 -9.51 15.92
CA ALA A 140 29.97 -9.40 16.11
C ALA A 140 29.59 -8.35 17.18
N ASP A 141 30.33 -8.34 18.28
CA ASP A 141 30.15 -7.38 19.38
C ASP A 141 30.43 -5.94 18.94
N GLU A 142 31.45 -5.71 18.09
CA GLU A 142 31.72 -4.38 17.53
C GLU A 142 30.62 -3.95 16.56
N LEU A 143 30.14 -4.85 15.70
CA LEU A 143 29.07 -4.53 14.76
C LEU A 143 27.78 -4.14 15.48
N VAL A 144 27.32 -4.99 16.40
CA VAL A 144 26.04 -4.82 17.11
C VAL A 144 26.13 -3.75 18.20
N GLY A 145 27.26 -3.70 18.92
CA GLY A 145 27.43 -2.82 20.07
C GLY A 145 27.96 -1.43 19.74
N THR A 146 28.58 -1.24 18.58
CA THR A 146 29.22 0.04 18.21
C THR A 146 28.82 0.52 16.81
N ILE A 147 29.08 -0.25 15.76
CA ILE A 147 28.96 0.25 14.37
C ILE A 147 27.50 0.59 14.02
N ILE A 148 26.57 -0.35 14.22
CA ILE A 148 25.15 -0.12 13.93
C ILE A 148 24.58 1.01 14.82
N PRO A 149 24.76 0.99 16.15
CA PRO A 149 24.31 2.10 16.99
C PRO A 149 24.93 3.45 16.62
N GLN A 150 26.22 3.50 16.26
CA GLN A 150 26.88 4.76 15.90
C GLN A 150 26.28 5.33 14.62
N HIS A 151 26.09 4.51 13.58
CA HIS A 151 25.46 4.91 12.33
C HIS A 151 24.05 5.47 12.56
N VAL A 152 23.17 4.65 13.15
CA VAL A 152 21.76 5.00 13.41
C VAL A 152 21.65 6.24 14.28
N GLN A 153 22.53 6.39 15.28
CA GLN A 153 22.58 7.60 16.10
C GLN A 153 22.95 8.82 15.26
N GLN A 154 24.06 8.77 14.52
CA GLN A 154 24.59 9.93 13.78
C GLN A 154 23.57 10.44 12.77
N GLU A 155 22.92 9.53 12.03
CA GLU A 155 21.91 9.87 11.05
C GLU A 155 20.66 10.47 11.70
N ILE A 156 20.00 9.75 12.61
CA ILE A 156 18.74 10.21 13.23
C ILE A 156 18.95 11.50 14.01
N GLN A 157 20.05 11.61 14.77
CA GLN A 157 20.36 12.81 15.53
C GLN A 157 20.69 14.00 14.61
N GLY A 158 21.41 13.77 13.52
CA GLY A 158 21.80 14.81 12.58
C GLY A 158 20.62 15.35 11.75
N MET A 159 19.66 14.50 11.41
CA MET A 159 18.41 14.90 10.74
C MET A 159 17.39 15.58 11.67
N GLY A 160 17.59 15.49 12.98
CA GLY A 160 16.81 16.20 13.99
C GLY A 160 15.44 15.57 14.28
N THR A 161 14.74 16.18 15.25
CA THR A 161 13.51 15.60 15.84
C THR A 161 12.24 15.84 15.04
N SER A 162 12.30 16.56 13.92
CA SER A 162 11.15 16.86 13.05
C SER A 162 10.83 15.74 12.06
N VAL A 163 11.70 14.75 11.90
CA VAL A 163 11.45 13.57 11.07
C VAL A 163 10.26 12.80 11.63
N THR A 164 9.21 12.61 10.84
CA THR A 164 7.93 12.05 11.30
C THR A 164 7.96 10.54 11.45
N SER A 165 8.77 9.88 10.63
CA SER A 165 8.93 8.43 10.57
C SER A 165 10.34 8.07 10.08
N TRP A 166 10.87 6.96 10.59
CA TRP A 166 12.12 6.35 10.12
C TRP A 166 11.88 4.90 9.74
N ASP A 167 12.36 4.51 8.56
CA ASP A 167 12.63 3.11 8.28
C ASP A 167 13.91 2.72 9.00
N VAL A 168 13.74 2.16 10.20
CA VAL A 168 14.87 1.74 11.02
C VAL A 168 15.53 0.52 10.40
N VAL A 169 14.73 -0.40 9.85
CA VAL A 169 15.21 -1.51 9.03
C VAL A 169 14.35 -1.63 7.78
N ASN A 170 14.99 -1.85 6.64
CA ASN A 170 14.33 -2.07 5.35
C ASN A 170 14.55 -3.52 4.88
N GLU A 171 13.50 -4.14 4.35
CA GLU A 171 13.51 -5.43 3.64
C GLU A 171 14.32 -6.51 4.36
N VAL A 172 13.97 -6.76 5.61
CA VAL A 172 14.68 -7.73 6.44
C VAL A 172 14.04 -9.12 6.34
N VAL A 173 12.80 -9.23 5.86
CA VAL A 173 12.08 -10.50 5.74
C VAL A 173 12.20 -11.06 4.32
N GLY A 174 12.52 -12.36 4.21
CA GLY A 174 12.69 -12.99 2.90
C GLY A 174 11.40 -13.31 2.17
N ASP A 175 11.45 -13.37 0.84
CA ASP A 175 10.30 -13.77 0.01
C ASP A 175 9.96 -15.28 0.11
N GLY A 176 10.94 -16.10 0.53
CA GLY A 176 10.79 -17.56 0.66
C GLY A 176 10.22 -18.04 2.00
N VAL A 177 9.70 -17.15 2.84
CA VAL A 177 9.21 -17.48 4.17
C VAL A 177 7.90 -18.25 4.14
N THR A 178 7.63 -19.01 5.21
CA THR A 178 6.38 -19.76 5.38
C THR A 178 5.73 -19.42 6.71
N THR A 179 4.41 -19.53 6.78
CA THR A 179 3.64 -19.27 8.01
C THR A 179 4.14 -20.12 9.18
N GLY A 180 4.28 -19.49 10.35
CA GLY A 180 4.69 -20.16 11.59
C GLY A 180 6.21 -20.12 11.87
N MET A 181 7.00 -19.51 10.99
CA MET A 181 8.41 -19.20 11.26
C MET A 181 8.54 -18.21 12.43
N THR A 182 9.59 -18.39 13.24
CA THR A 182 10.03 -17.39 14.21
C THR A 182 10.55 -16.13 13.52
N ALA A 183 10.61 -15.01 14.24
CA ALA A 183 11.15 -13.76 13.69
C ALA A 183 12.56 -13.91 13.10
N LEU A 184 13.44 -14.72 13.72
CA LEU A 184 14.78 -15.01 13.19
C LEU A 184 14.75 -15.94 11.96
N GLU A 185 13.83 -16.89 11.90
CA GLU A 185 13.67 -17.75 10.72
C GLU A 185 13.24 -16.95 9.49
N CYS A 186 12.42 -15.93 9.70
CA CYS A 186 11.92 -15.02 8.66
C CYS A 186 13.00 -14.13 8.03
N VAL A 187 14.11 -13.85 8.73
CA VAL A 187 15.16 -12.94 8.27
C VAL A 187 15.84 -13.48 7.01
N GLN A 188 15.86 -12.67 5.96
CA GLN A 188 16.66 -12.94 4.76
C GLN A 188 18.13 -12.63 4.97
N ASN A 189 18.97 -13.22 4.12
CA ASN A 189 20.41 -12.99 4.12
C ASN A 189 21.10 -13.28 5.47
N LYS A 190 20.48 -13.91 6.47
CA LYS A 190 21.11 -14.28 7.76
C LYS A 190 22.38 -15.15 7.65
N GLY A 191 22.64 -15.69 6.45
CA GLY A 191 23.86 -16.38 6.04
C GLY A 191 25.03 -15.44 5.71
N ASP A 192 24.69 -14.28 5.15
CA ASP A 192 25.57 -13.37 4.42
C ASP A 192 25.64 -11.95 5.03
N TRP A 193 24.57 -11.57 5.72
CA TRP A 193 24.32 -10.27 6.30
C TRP A 193 23.54 -10.41 7.63
N PRO A 194 23.78 -9.63 8.71
CA PRO A 194 24.56 -8.40 8.81
C PRO A 194 26.03 -8.71 9.01
N THR A 195 26.71 -8.75 7.87
CA THR A 195 28.10 -9.08 7.60
C THR A 195 28.49 -10.55 7.79
N VAL A 196 28.92 -11.17 6.69
CA VAL A 196 29.87 -12.29 6.72
C VAL A 196 31.22 -11.83 7.24
N THR A 197 32.01 -12.77 7.73
CA THR A 197 33.42 -12.51 8.04
C THR A 197 34.15 -11.97 6.80
N SER A 198 34.91 -10.89 6.96
CA SER A 198 35.71 -10.28 5.89
C SER A 198 36.83 -11.18 5.34
N ASP A 199 37.08 -12.32 5.97
CA ASP A 199 38.01 -13.34 5.50
C ASP A 199 37.44 -14.22 4.35
N GLY A 200 36.19 -13.97 3.93
CA GLY A 200 35.54 -14.67 2.84
C GLY A 200 35.04 -16.08 3.20
N SER A 201 34.98 -16.43 4.49
CA SER A 201 34.54 -17.76 4.94
C SER A 201 33.05 -18.05 4.71
N GLY A 202 32.24 -17.01 4.46
CA GLY A 202 30.79 -17.13 4.32
C GLY A 202 30.09 -17.49 5.64
N VAL A 203 30.78 -17.33 6.78
CA VAL A 203 30.19 -17.51 8.11
C VAL A 203 29.50 -16.21 8.52
N PRO A 204 28.21 -16.24 8.92
CA PRO A 204 27.53 -15.08 9.46
C PRO A 204 28.23 -14.60 10.72
N LEU A 205 28.50 -13.29 10.80
CA LEU A 205 29.09 -12.71 12.00
C LEU A 205 28.07 -12.63 13.14
N VAL A 206 26.82 -12.27 12.84
CA VAL A 206 25.71 -12.20 13.79
C VAL A 206 24.67 -13.25 13.40
N THR A 207 24.25 -14.07 14.36
CA THR A 207 23.35 -15.22 14.13
C THR A 207 21.99 -15.08 14.80
N ASP A 208 21.70 -13.92 15.38
CA ASP A 208 20.44 -13.59 16.03
C ASP A 208 19.95 -12.19 15.62
N LEU A 209 18.85 -11.72 16.23
CA LEU A 209 18.22 -10.43 15.93
C LEU A 209 18.83 -9.23 16.69
N SER A 210 19.97 -9.41 17.36
CA SER A 210 20.57 -8.35 18.19
C SER A 210 20.88 -7.07 17.41
N PHE A 211 21.24 -7.19 16.13
CA PHE A 211 21.46 -6.05 15.22
C PHE A 211 20.18 -5.20 15.01
N VAL A 212 19.03 -5.85 14.80
CA VAL A 212 17.73 -5.17 14.66
C VAL A 212 17.39 -4.46 15.98
N TYR A 213 17.56 -5.15 17.11
CA TYR A 213 17.26 -4.56 18.41
C TYR A 213 18.16 -3.38 18.76
N ALA A 214 19.44 -3.44 18.37
CA ALA A 214 20.39 -2.36 18.55
C ALA A 214 20.00 -1.13 17.71
N ALA A 215 19.63 -1.32 16.43
CA ALA A 215 19.13 -0.24 15.58
C ALA A 215 17.86 0.41 16.17
N PHE A 216 16.85 -0.38 16.53
CA PHE A 216 15.60 0.17 17.10
C PHE A 216 15.79 0.85 18.46
N LYS A 217 16.60 0.30 19.38
CA LYS A 217 16.91 0.96 20.66
C LYS A 217 17.59 2.31 20.44
N THR A 218 18.52 2.37 19.50
CA THR A 218 19.24 3.58 19.16
C THR A 218 18.29 4.61 18.54
N ALA A 219 17.51 4.20 17.54
CA ALA A 219 16.52 5.05 16.90
C ALA A 219 15.52 5.62 17.90
N TYR A 220 14.97 4.80 18.80
CA TYR A 220 14.06 5.26 19.85
C TYR A 220 14.70 6.27 20.82
N THR A 221 15.99 6.12 21.10
CA THR A 221 16.72 7.01 22.00
C THR A 221 16.91 8.41 21.42
N TYR A 222 17.15 8.51 20.10
CA TYR A 222 17.54 9.77 19.46
C TYR A 222 16.46 10.42 18.59
N ALA A 223 15.46 9.66 18.15
CA ALA A 223 14.36 10.19 17.34
C ALA A 223 13.44 11.11 18.17
N GLY A 224 12.68 11.96 17.48
CA GLY A 224 11.65 12.79 18.10
C GLY A 224 10.63 11.98 18.88
N SER A 225 10.02 12.57 19.91
CA SER A 225 9.09 11.88 20.80
C SER A 225 7.83 11.35 20.11
N SER A 226 7.48 11.93 18.96
CA SER A 226 6.35 11.53 18.11
C SER A 226 6.78 10.75 16.85
N THR A 227 8.08 10.51 16.65
CA THR A 227 8.59 9.83 15.45
C THR A 227 8.25 8.35 15.50
N ARG A 228 7.63 7.85 14.42
CA ARG A 228 7.32 6.43 14.21
C ARG A 228 8.57 5.67 13.74
N LEU A 229 8.79 4.47 14.25
CA LEU A 229 9.95 3.63 13.94
C LEU A 229 9.47 2.37 13.21
N ALA A 230 9.84 2.24 11.95
CA ALA A 230 9.25 1.26 11.05
C ALA A 230 10.20 0.11 10.73
N VAL A 231 9.60 -1.09 10.61
CA VAL A 231 10.09 -2.12 9.69
C VAL A 231 9.39 -1.87 8.36
N ASN A 232 10.13 -1.62 7.29
CA ASN A 232 9.60 -1.36 5.95
C ASN A 232 9.92 -2.53 5.02
N ASP A 233 8.94 -3.04 4.28
CA ASP A 233 9.14 -4.23 3.42
C ASP A 233 8.14 -4.29 2.25
N TYR A 234 8.54 -4.91 1.14
CA TYR A 234 7.69 -5.17 -0.03
C TYR A 234 7.03 -6.56 0.02
N ASN A 235 6.09 -6.83 -0.89
CA ASN A 235 5.31 -8.08 -0.93
C ASN A 235 4.61 -8.36 0.42
N THR A 236 4.09 -7.30 1.04
CA THR A 236 3.37 -7.37 2.31
C THR A 236 2.09 -6.55 2.22
N GLY A 237 1.09 -6.91 3.03
CA GLY A 237 -0.18 -6.19 3.12
C GLY A 237 -1.38 -7.10 3.32
N GLY A 238 -1.30 -8.36 2.88
CA GLY A 238 -2.36 -9.35 3.00
C GLY A 238 -2.16 -10.36 4.12
N GLN A 239 -2.97 -11.42 4.12
CA GLN A 239 -2.93 -12.49 5.11
C GLN A 239 -1.98 -13.63 4.67
N ASP A 240 -0.76 -13.25 4.28
CA ASP A 240 0.28 -14.15 3.77
C ASP A 240 1.43 -14.36 4.78
N ALA A 241 2.37 -15.24 4.40
CA ALA A 241 3.51 -15.60 5.25
C ALA A 241 4.48 -14.43 5.47
N LYS A 242 4.71 -13.58 4.47
CA LYS A 242 5.67 -12.47 4.56
C LYS A 242 5.13 -11.39 5.50
N THR A 243 3.86 -11.04 5.36
CA THR A 243 3.16 -10.11 6.27
C THR A 243 3.15 -10.65 7.71
N ALA A 244 2.86 -11.94 7.92
CA ALA A 244 2.92 -12.56 9.24
C ALA A 244 4.33 -12.53 9.85
N CYS A 245 5.37 -12.70 9.03
CA CYS A 245 6.76 -12.59 9.45
C CYS A 245 7.14 -11.17 9.87
N VAL A 246 6.73 -10.14 9.12
CA VAL A 246 7.00 -8.73 9.49
C VAL A 246 6.28 -8.37 10.81
N ILE A 247 5.04 -8.81 11.00
CA ILE A 247 4.31 -8.65 12.28
C ILE A 247 5.05 -9.34 13.42
N SER A 248 5.51 -10.58 13.20
CA SER A 248 6.27 -11.35 14.20
C SER A 248 7.58 -10.65 14.57
N LEU A 249 8.25 -10.02 13.60
CA LEU A 249 9.46 -9.25 13.84
C LEU A 249 9.18 -8.00 14.67
N VAL A 250 8.14 -7.22 14.36
CA VAL A 250 7.76 -6.04 15.16
C VAL A 250 7.40 -6.42 16.60
N GLN A 251 6.68 -7.51 16.81
CA GLN A 251 6.42 -8.04 18.15
C GLN A 251 7.72 -8.43 18.87
N SER A 252 8.66 -9.06 18.15
CA SER A 252 9.97 -9.43 18.70
C SER A 252 10.81 -8.20 19.08
N ILE A 253 10.82 -7.17 18.23
CA ILE A 253 11.43 -5.87 18.52
C ILE A 253 10.81 -5.29 19.80
N GLN A 254 9.49 -5.23 19.90
CA GLN A 254 8.83 -4.69 21.09
C GLN A 254 9.23 -5.43 22.36
N GLN A 255 9.21 -6.77 22.33
CA GLN A 255 9.56 -7.62 23.47
C GLN A 255 11.01 -7.44 23.93
N ASN A 256 11.95 -7.24 23.01
CA ASN A 256 13.39 -7.17 23.31
C ASN A 256 13.93 -5.75 23.50
N THR A 257 13.16 -4.74 23.12
CA THR A 257 13.53 -3.31 23.23
C THR A 257 12.70 -2.54 24.23
N SER A 258 11.49 -3.03 24.56
CA SER A 258 10.49 -2.32 25.37
C SER A 258 10.02 -0.99 24.77
N ILE A 259 10.22 -0.77 23.47
CA ILE A 259 9.65 0.39 22.76
C ILE A 259 8.13 0.29 22.80
N PRO A 260 7.39 1.36 23.15
CA PRO A 260 5.93 1.36 23.11
C PRO A 260 5.38 0.99 21.71
N TYR A 261 4.33 0.17 21.64
CA TYR A 261 3.78 -0.27 20.35
C TYR A 261 3.31 0.90 19.46
N ASP A 262 2.79 1.97 20.07
CA ASP A 262 2.35 3.20 19.38
C ASP A 262 3.51 4.00 18.75
N ARG A 263 4.76 3.69 19.13
CA ARG A 263 5.98 4.21 18.49
C ARG A 263 6.49 3.31 17.36
N LEU A 264 5.98 2.09 17.24
CA LEU A 264 6.34 1.15 16.18
C LEU A 264 5.38 1.26 14.99
N ALA A 265 5.90 0.98 13.81
CA ALA A 265 5.15 0.95 12.58
C ALA A 265 5.57 -0.21 11.67
N ILE A 266 4.69 -0.59 10.75
CA ILE A 266 5.02 -1.39 9.58
C ILE A 266 4.79 -0.51 8.34
N GLY A 267 5.83 -0.34 7.55
CA GLY A 267 5.78 0.27 6.23
C GLY A 267 5.52 -0.80 5.18
N PHE A 268 4.44 -0.63 4.43
CA PHE A 268 4.08 -1.47 3.30
C PHE A 268 4.50 -0.75 2.03
N GLN A 269 5.64 -1.15 1.45
CA GLN A 269 6.19 -0.48 0.27
C GLN A 269 5.15 -0.37 -0.84
N SER A 270 4.36 -1.42 -1.07
CA SER A 270 3.25 -1.41 -2.04
C SER A 270 3.73 -1.16 -3.47
N HIS A 271 4.77 -1.90 -3.84
CA HIS A 271 5.30 -2.02 -5.18
C HIS A 271 4.47 -2.99 -6.05
N LEU A 272 3.48 -2.47 -6.78
CA LEU A 272 2.40 -3.30 -7.36
C LEU A 272 2.57 -3.54 -8.86
N MET A 273 2.02 -4.67 -9.33
CA MET A 273 1.87 -4.95 -10.76
C MET A 273 0.42 -5.32 -11.08
N ALA A 274 -0.34 -4.33 -11.57
CA ALA A 274 -1.73 -4.53 -11.99
C ALA A 274 -1.83 -5.49 -13.19
N SER A 275 -0.79 -5.54 -14.04
CA SER A 275 -0.73 -6.40 -15.22
C SER A 275 -0.80 -7.90 -14.90
N THR A 276 -0.24 -8.31 -13.75
CA THR A 276 -0.18 -9.69 -13.28
C THR A 276 -1.18 -9.99 -12.16
N GLY A 277 -1.86 -8.96 -11.64
CA GLY A 277 -2.70 -9.07 -10.45
C GLY A 277 -1.89 -9.18 -9.16
N ASN A 278 -0.64 -8.72 -9.16
CA ASN A 278 0.20 -8.67 -7.96
C ASN A 278 -0.08 -7.38 -7.18
N PHE A 279 -1.14 -7.42 -6.38
CA PHE A 279 -1.50 -6.41 -5.39
C PHE A 279 -2.44 -7.03 -4.36
N TYR A 280 -2.60 -6.36 -3.22
CA TYR A 280 -3.56 -6.74 -2.20
C TYR A 280 -4.86 -5.96 -2.37
N THR A 281 -5.98 -6.61 -2.10
CA THR A 281 -7.28 -5.94 -2.06
C THR A 281 -7.38 -5.00 -0.87
N LYS A 282 -8.29 -4.02 -0.95
CA LYS A 282 -8.63 -3.14 0.17
C LYS A 282 -9.02 -3.93 1.43
N GLU A 283 -9.77 -5.02 1.28
CA GLU A 283 -10.21 -5.87 2.40
C GLU A 283 -9.02 -6.58 3.08
N GLU A 284 -8.07 -7.09 2.31
CA GLU A 284 -6.85 -7.70 2.83
C GLU A 284 -6.02 -6.68 3.61
N LEU A 285 -5.82 -5.47 3.05
CA LEU A 285 -5.13 -4.38 3.72
C LEU A 285 -5.85 -3.96 5.01
N ALA A 286 -7.16 -3.75 4.96
CA ALA A 286 -7.96 -3.37 6.12
C ALA A 286 -7.89 -4.42 7.24
N THR A 287 -7.89 -5.72 6.88
CA THR A 287 -7.73 -6.82 7.84
C THR A 287 -6.36 -6.79 8.51
N THR A 288 -5.30 -6.57 7.73
CA THR A 288 -3.94 -6.42 8.25
C THR A 288 -3.83 -5.19 9.16
N PHE A 289 -4.34 -4.04 8.72
CA PHE A 289 -4.28 -2.79 9.48
C PHE A 289 -5.07 -2.91 10.79
N SER A 290 -6.21 -3.60 10.79
CA SER A 290 -6.96 -3.91 12.01
C SER A 290 -6.18 -4.82 12.97
N THR A 291 -5.40 -5.77 12.45
CA THR A 291 -4.52 -6.62 13.27
C THR A 291 -3.42 -5.78 13.91
N LEU A 292 -2.81 -4.85 13.17
CA LEU A 292 -1.83 -3.91 13.70
C LEU A 292 -2.43 -2.96 14.74
N ALA A 293 -3.63 -2.44 14.49
CA ALA A 293 -4.33 -1.57 15.43
C ALA A 293 -4.61 -2.28 16.76
N ALA A 294 -4.95 -3.57 16.73
CA ALA A 294 -5.14 -4.38 17.93
C ALA A 294 -3.85 -4.57 18.76
N LEU A 295 -2.68 -4.51 18.11
CA LEU A 295 -1.37 -4.50 18.77
C LEU A 295 -0.97 -3.09 19.26
N GLY A 296 -1.60 -2.04 18.73
CA GLY A 296 -1.20 -0.65 18.90
C GLY A 296 -0.11 -0.19 17.94
N VAL A 297 0.18 -0.96 16.88
CA VAL A 297 1.21 -0.65 15.86
C VAL A 297 0.60 0.18 14.74
N ASN A 298 1.36 1.14 14.22
CA ASN A 298 0.96 1.96 13.08
C ASN A 298 1.15 1.22 11.75
N ALA A 299 0.25 1.45 10.79
CA ALA A 299 0.42 1.04 9.40
C ALA A 299 0.81 2.27 8.56
N MET A 300 1.62 2.08 7.53
CA MET A 300 2.00 3.15 6.59
C MET A 300 2.09 2.56 5.18
N ILE A 301 1.60 3.27 4.17
CA ILE A 301 1.89 2.94 2.76
C ILE A 301 3.08 3.79 2.34
N THR A 302 4.20 3.17 2.00
CA THR A 302 5.49 3.86 2.04
C THR A 302 6.17 4.09 0.71
N GLU A 303 5.83 3.33 -0.34
CA GLU A 303 6.53 3.38 -1.63
C GLU A 303 5.58 3.04 -2.79
N MET A 304 4.34 3.52 -2.73
CA MET A 304 3.33 3.03 -3.65
C MET A 304 3.61 3.44 -5.09
N ASP A 305 3.61 2.45 -5.98
CA ASP A 305 3.63 2.59 -7.42
C ASP A 305 2.93 1.37 -8.06
N ILE A 306 2.36 1.54 -9.25
CA ILE A 306 1.56 0.48 -9.89
C ILE A 306 1.92 0.32 -11.36
N GLU A 307 2.74 -0.68 -11.68
CA GLU A 307 2.99 -1.04 -13.08
C GLU A 307 1.69 -1.51 -13.77
N ILE A 308 1.42 -0.94 -14.96
CA ILE A 308 0.35 -1.38 -15.85
C ILE A 308 0.89 -2.02 -17.12
N GLY A 309 0.13 -2.98 -17.66
CA GLY A 309 0.58 -3.73 -18.85
C GLY A 309 0.55 -2.90 -20.14
N GLN A 310 -0.29 -1.86 -20.22
CA GLN A 310 -0.37 -0.96 -21.36
C GLN A 310 -0.79 0.43 -20.90
N ASN A 311 -0.15 1.48 -21.45
CA ASN A 311 -0.57 2.85 -21.19
C ASN A 311 -1.76 3.24 -22.11
N ASN A 312 -2.96 2.84 -21.73
CA ASN A 312 -4.21 3.23 -22.40
C ASN A 312 -5.33 3.46 -21.38
N THR A 313 -6.45 4.03 -21.82
CA THR A 313 -7.58 4.43 -20.96
C THR A 313 -8.07 3.32 -20.03
N ALA A 314 -8.15 2.07 -20.49
CA ALA A 314 -8.67 0.98 -19.65
C ALA A 314 -7.73 0.65 -18.49
N TYR A 315 -6.43 0.53 -18.78
CA TYR A 315 -5.42 0.24 -17.75
C TYR A 315 -5.17 1.42 -16.82
N LEU A 316 -5.21 2.66 -17.31
CA LEU A 316 -5.11 3.85 -16.47
C LEU A 316 -6.28 3.97 -15.49
N ARG A 317 -7.49 3.61 -15.92
CA ARG A 317 -8.65 3.56 -15.02
C ARG A 317 -8.57 2.42 -14.02
N TYR A 318 -8.06 1.26 -14.44
CA TYR A 318 -7.83 0.15 -13.53
C TYR A 318 -6.79 0.49 -12.46
N GLN A 319 -5.66 1.08 -12.87
CA GLN A 319 -4.66 1.65 -11.97
C GLN A 319 -5.28 2.66 -11.00
N ALA A 320 -6.09 3.60 -11.49
CA ALA A 320 -6.77 4.57 -10.63
C ALA A 320 -7.65 3.91 -9.56
N SER A 321 -8.35 2.82 -9.89
CA SER A 321 -9.15 2.08 -8.89
C SER A 321 -8.29 1.43 -7.80
N ILE A 322 -7.12 0.88 -8.15
CA ILE A 322 -6.20 0.28 -7.17
C ILE A 322 -5.59 1.37 -6.27
N TRP A 323 -5.20 2.51 -6.83
CA TRP A 323 -4.78 3.68 -6.04
C TRP A 323 -5.86 4.11 -5.06
N GLY A 324 -7.11 4.24 -5.52
CA GLY A 324 -8.23 4.60 -4.66
C GLY A 324 -8.47 3.59 -3.52
N ASP A 325 -8.32 2.29 -3.80
CA ASP A 325 -8.47 1.22 -2.82
C ASP A 325 -7.43 1.30 -1.70
N TYR A 326 -6.16 1.53 -2.04
CA TYR A 326 -5.07 1.67 -1.06
C TYR A 326 -5.20 2.97 -0.25
N VAL A 327 -5.59 4.08 -0.88
CA VAL A 327 -5.84 5.35 -0.18
C VAL A 327 -6.96 5.17 0.83
N ASP A 328 -8.09 4.56 0.45
CA ASP A 328 -9.19 4.29 1.37
C ASP A 328 -8.78 3.38 2.52
N ALA A 329 -8.03 2.30 2.25
CA ALA A 329 -7.53 1.40 3.28
C ALA A 329 -6.77 2.17 4.38
N CYS A 330 -5.94 3.16 3.99
CA CYS A 330 -5.23 3.99 4.94
C CYS A 330 -6.10 5.08 5.59
N LEU A 331 -6.98 5.74 4.83
CA LEU A 331 -7.85 6.81 5.35
C LEU A 331 -8.82 6.30 6.42
N TYR A 332 -9.43 5.13 6.18
CA TYR A 332 -10.44 4.55 7.06
C TYR A 332 -9.86 3.65 8.16
N ALA A 333 -8.56 3.31 8.12
CA ALA A 333 -7.86 2.74 9.25
C ALA A 333 -7.48 3.80 10.30
N SER A 334 -7.69 3.50 11.59
CA SER A 334 -7.38 4.41 12.69
C SER A 334 -5.87 4.58 12.93
N ASN A 335 -5.06 3.62 12.50
CA ASN A 335 -3.63 3.55 12.74
C ASN A 335 -2.79 3.79 11.47
N CYS A 336 -3.38 4.25 10.36
CA CYS A 336 -2.65 4.61 9.13
C CYS A 336 -2.76 6.10 8.83
N ASN A 337 -1.62 6.80 8.81
CA ASN A 337 -1.58 8.27 8.67
C ASN A 337 -0.46 8.74 7.74
N GLU A 338 0.13 7.84 6.97
CA GLU A 338 1.26 8.13 6.10
C GLU A 338 1.12 7.31 4.82
N PHE A 339 1.19 8.01 3.68
CA PHE A 339 0.96 7.48 2.35
C PHE A 339 1.90 8.17 1.35
N ILE A 340 2.85 7.41 0.83
CA ILE A 340 3.85 7.88 -0.12
C ILE A 340 3.61 7.23 -1.48
N ASN A 341 3.61 8.04 -2.53
CA ASN A 341 3.82 7.60 -3.91
C ASN A 341 5.33 7.55 -4.18
N TRP A 342 5.87 6.38 -4.52
CA TRP A 342 7.27 6.27 -4.95
C TRP A 342 7.40 6.78 -6.38
N ASP A 343 8.20 7.83 -6.53
CA ASP A 343 8.40 8.65 -7.72
C ASP A 343 7.16 9.43 -8.14
N PRO A 344 7.26 10.77 -8.25
CA PRO A 344 6.09 11.60 -8.46
C PRO A 344 5.70 11.64 -9.96
N ARG A 345 6.57 11.19 -10.88
CA ARG A 345 6.36 11.33 -12.33
C ARG A 345 6.90 10.13 -13.11
N ASP A 346 6.18 9.71 -14.17
CA ASP A 346 6.49 8.46 -14.89
C ASP A 346 7.89 8.42 -15.54
N ASP A 347 8.47 9.56 -15.97
CA ASP A 347 9.83 9.63 -16.53
C ASP A 347 10.95 9.52 -15.49
N LEU A 348 10.64 9.73 -14.22
CA LEU A 348 11.58 9.61 -13.10
C LEU A 348 11.53 8.23 -12.43
N SER A 349 10.46 7.46 -12.70
CA SER A 349 10.24 6.21 -11.99
C SER A 349 11.37 5.20 -12.16
N TRP A 350 11.81 4.59 -11.06
CA TRP A 350 12.78 3.48 -11.06
C TRP A 350 12.32 2.27 -11.91
N ARG A 351 11.01 2.13 -12.13
CA ARG A 351 10.40 1.11 -13.02
C ARG A 351 10.50 1.45 -14.50
N GLY A 352 10.91 2.66 -14.82
CA GLY A 352 10.98 3.21 -16.16
C GLY A 352 9.62 3.67 -16.70
N VAL A 353 9.67 4.64 -17.62
CA VAL A 353 8.49 5.33 -18.19
C VAL A 353 7.43 4.40 -18.81
N ALA A 354 7.84 3.23 -19.31
CA ALA A 354 6.91 2.29 -19.94
C ALA A 354 5.95 1.63 -18.93
N ALA A 355 6.33 1.56 -17.65
CA ALA A 355 5.49 1.03 -16.58
C ALA A 355 4.29 1.93 -16.27
N ALA A 356 4.41 3.24 -16.59
CA ALA A 356 3.43 4.27 -16.28
C ALA A 356 2.92 4.15 -14.83
N ALA A 357 3.82 4.03 -13.86
CA ALA A 357 3.52 3.53 -12.52
C ALA A 357 3.03 4.59 -11.52
N THR A 358 3.25 5.87 -11.81
CA THR A 358 3.10 6.97 -10.85
C THR A 358 1.78 7.73 -11.01
N LEU A 359 1.55 8.79 -10.24
CA LEU A 359 0.34 9.62 -10.33
C LEU A 359 0.37 10.64 -11.49
N PHE A 360 1.55 11.02 -12.00
CA PHE A 360 1.70 11.98 -13.09
C PHE A 360 2.40 11.37 -14.30
N ASP A 361 1.97 11.75 -15.50
CA ASP A 361 2.62 11.30 -16.73
C ASP A 361 4.02 11.92 -16.92
N ALA A 362 4.78 11.44 -17.90
CA ALA A 362 6.12 11.93 -18.21
C ALA A 362 6.21 13.42 -18.61
N SER A 363 5.06 14.07 -18.85
CA SER A 363 4.97 15.52 -19.13
C SER A 363 4.51 16.31 -17.90
N GLY A 364 4.36 15.66 -16.75
CA GLY A 364 3.94 16.26 -15.49
C GLY A 364 2.44 16.50 -15.38
N ASN A 365 1.61 15.92 -16.27
CA ASN A 365 0.16 16.05 -16.16
C ASN A 365 -0.43 14.99 -15.21
N PRO A 366 -1.44 15.34 -14.40
CA PRO A 366 -2.10 14.36 -13.55
C PRO A 366 -2.80 13.28 -14.39
N LYS A 367 -2.58 12.01 -14.05
CA LYS A 367 -3.27 10.86 -14.65
C LYS A 367 -4.63 10.63 -13.97
N PRO A 368 -5.52 9.77 -14.51
CA PRO A 368 -6.75 9.38 -13.82
C PRO A 368 -6.56 8.96 -12.36
N ALA A 369 -5.41 8.33 -12.04
CA ALA A 369 -5.05 7.97 -10.67
C ALA A 369 -4.90 9.18 -9.74
N ALA A 370 -4.26 10.26 -10.18
CA ALA A 370 -4.11 11.48 -9.37
C ALA A 370 -5.46 12.12 -9.01
N TYR A 371 -6.38 12.19 -9.98
CA TYR A 371 -7.74 12.69 -9.74
C TYR A 371 -8.52 11.76 -8.80
N GLU A 372 -8.35 10.44 -8.96
CA GLU A 372 -9.04 9.48 -8.09
C GLU A 372 -8.54 9.58 -6.65
N VAL A 373 -7.22 9.68 -6.43
CA VAL A 373 -6.65 9.95 -5.10
C VAL A 373 -7.22 11.24 -4.51
N ALA A 374 -7.27 12.32 -5.29
CA ALA A 374 -7.84 13.59 -4.85
C ALA A 374 -9.32 13.45 -4.45
N ALA A 375 -10.12 12.73 -5.25
CA ALA A 375 -11.52 12.48 -4.95
C ALA A 375 -11.71 11.68 -3.65
N ARG A 376 -10.87 10.67 -3.40
CA ARG A 376 -10.92 9.85 -2.17
C ARG A 376 -10.61 10.67 -0.92
N LEU A 377 -9.57 11.51 -0.99
CA LEU A 377 -9.22 12.46 0.07
C LEU A 377 -10.37 13.44 0.34
N GLN A 378 -10.96 14.01 -0.71
CA GLN A 378 -12.10 14.92 -0.59
C GLN A 378 -13.34 14.24 0.01
N ASN A 379 -13.63 12.99 -0.39
CA ASN A 379 -14.74 12.23 0.16
C ASN A 379 -14.57 11.95 1.66
N TYR A 380 -13.37 11.56 2.08
CA TYR A 380 -13.06 11.36 3.48
C TYR A 380 -13.13 12.66 4.29
N ALA A 381 -12.57 13.76 3.76
CA ALA A 381 -12.62 15.08 4.37
C ALA A 381 -14.06 15.57 4.59
N ALA A 382 -14.96 15.30 3.64
CA ALA A 382 -16.39 15.59 3.77
C ALA A 382 -17.12 14.74 4.83
N GLY A 383 -16.46 13.73 5.39
CA GLY A 383 -17.02 12.84 6.41
C GLY A 383 -17.94 11.76 5.84
N ASN A 384 -17.84 11.48 4.54
CA ASN A 384 -18.62 10.44 3.89
C ASN A 384 -18.15 9.04 4.30
N ALA A 385 -19.05 8.07 4.18
CA ALA A 385 -18.73 6.67 4.39
C ALA A 385 -17.65 6.18 3.40
N GLU A 386 -16.95 5.11 3.79
CA GLU A 386 -15.98 4.43 2.93
C GLU A 386 -16.64 3.97 1.63
N PRO A 387 -16.10 4.36 0.45
CA PRO A 387 -16.65 3.92 -0.82
C PRO A 387 -16.37 2.45 -1.09
N CYS A 388 -17.28 1.78 -1.79
CA CYS A 388 -17.19 0.34 -2.03
C CYS A 388 -16.34 -0.08 -3.24
N SER A 389 -15.47 0.79 -3.76
CA SER A 389 -14.64 0.43 -4.90
C SER A 389 -13.78 -0.79 -4.54
N THR A 390 -13.80 -1.81 -5.40
CA THR A 390 -12.85 -2.93 -5.38
C THR A 390 -12.37 -3.19 -6.80
N SER A 391 -11.13 -2.83 -7.07
CA SER A 391 -10.39 -3.13 -8.30
C SER A 391 -10.48 -4.61 -8.70
N SER A 392 -10.65 -5.53 -7.74
CA SER A 392 -10.78 -6.97 -7.98
C SER A 392 -12.18 -7.46 -8.40
N GLY A 393 -13.21 -6.60 -8.43
CA GLY A 393 -14.58 -6.99 -8.82
C GLY A 393 -15.28 -8.00 -7.89
N THR A 394 -14.63 -8.36 -6.78
CA THR A 394 -15.15 -9.19 -5.69
C THR A 394 -15.39 -8.28 -4.49
N SER A 395 -16.63 -7.90 -4.28
CA SER A 395 -17.08 -7.07 -3.17
C SER A 395 -17.01 -7.76 -1.81
N VAL A 396 -16.57 -7.03 -0.77
CA VAL A 396 -17.35 -6.73 0.46
C VAL A 396 -16.84 -5.39 1.03
N CYS A 397 -17.72 -4.42 1.27
CA CYS A 397 -17.46 -3.29 2.17
C CYS A 397 -18.38 -3.47 3.39
N THR A 398 -17.81 -3.67 4.58
CA THR A 398 -18.61 -3.77 5.81
C THR A 398 -18.55 -2.43 6.53
N ILE A 399 -19.67 -1.69 6.55
CA ILE A 399 -19.85 -0.52 7.41
C ILE A 399 -19.85 -1.02 8.86
N THR A 400 -18.75 -0.83 9.58
CA THR A 400 -18.74 -1.02 11.05
C THR A 400 -18.86 0.34 11.73
N GLY A 401 -20.05 0.93 11.66
CA GLY A 401 -20.37 2.13 12.43
C GLY A 401 -20.57 1.78 13.90
N THR A 402 -19.65 2.19 14.76
CA THR A 402 -19.91 2.33 16.20
C THR A 402 -20.87 3.50 16.41
N GLY A 403 -22.17 3.21 16.34
CA GLY A 403 -23.25 4.17 16.57
C GLY A 403 -24.19 3.68 17.67
N THR A 404 -24.03 4.25 18.86
CA THR A 404 -24.88 4.04 20.03
C THR A 404 -26.35 4.29 19.68
N THR A 405 -27.22 3.28 19.84
CA THR A 405 -28.67 3.51 19.94
C THR A 405 -29.21 2.82 21.19
N THR A 406 -29.36 3.63 22.24
CA THR A 406 -30.20 3.34 23.39
C THR A 406 -31.66 3.30 22.94
N THR A 407 -32.36 2.16 23.04
CA THR A 407 -33.80 2.18 23.37
C THR A 407 -34.29 0.83 23.91
N GLY A 408 -34.73 0.83 25.17
CA GLY A 408 -36.01 0.25 25.59
C GLY A 408 -36.18 -1.27 25.61
N THR A 409 -35.88 -1.89 26.75
CA THR A 409 -36.46 -3.17 27.16
C THR A 409 -37.99 -3.12 27.11
N THR A 410 -38.63 -3.99 26.34
CA THR A 410 -40.04 -4.36 26.56
C THR A 410 -40.15 -5.88 26.60
N THR A 411 -40.49 -6.38 27.79
CA THR A 411 -40.80 -7.78 28.07
C THR A 411 -42.25 -8.06 27.67
N THR A 412 -42.51 -9.09 26.84
CA THR A 412 -43.80 -9.79 26.84
C THR A 412 -43.70 -11.21 26.27
N THR A 413 -43.72 -12.16 27.21
CA THR A 413 -44.44 -13.43 27.28
C THR A 413 -44.86 -14.17 26.01
N SER A 414 -44.46 -15.45 25.95
CA SER A 414 -44.88 -16.49 25.01
C SER A 414 -46.33 -16.94 25.20
N THR A 415 -47.07 -17.12 24.10
CA THR A 415 -48.06 -18.19 23.93
C THR A 415 -48.22 -18.51 22.44
N GLY A 416 -48.27 -19.80 22.13
CA GLY A 416 -48.16 -20.34 20.77
C GLY A 416 -49.36 -20.13 19.85
N GLY A 417 -49.11 -20.29 18.55
CA GLY A 417 -50.10 -20.34 17.50
C GLY A 417 -49.42 -20.34 16.13
N SER A 418 -49.44 -21.50 15.46
CA SER A 418 -48.95 -21.67 14.09
C SER A 418 -49.77 -20.81 13.12
N THR A 419 -49.13 -19.90 12.38
CA THR A 419 -49.68 -19.39 11.12
C THR A 419 -48.55 -18.91 10.21
N THR A 420 -48.52 -19.46 9.00
CA THR A 420 -47.71 -19.10 7.84
C THR A 420 -47.77 -17.59 7.59
N THR A 421 -46.63 -16.89 7.60
CA THR A 421 -46.57 -15.47 7.23
C THR A 421 -45.63 -15.29 6.04
N SER A 422 -46.22 -14.90 4.92
CA SER A 422 -45.56 -14.46 3.70
C SER A 422 -44.73 -13.19 3.96
N ILE A 423 -43.46 -13.21 3.58
CA ILE A 423 -42.60 -12.02 3.57
C ILE A 423 -43.04 -11.17 2.38
N SER A 424 -43.66 -10.02 2.67
CA SER A 424 -43.92 -8.97 1.70
C SER A 424 -42.64 -8.17 1.52
N THR A 425 -41.94 -8.39 0.41
CA THR A 425 -40.84 -7.54 -0.04
C THR A 425 -41.41 -6.20 -0.48
N THR A 426 -41.14 -5.16 0.32
CA THR A 426 -41.50 -3.79 -0.08
C THR A 426 -40.45 -3.35 -1.10
N THR A 427 -40.83 -3.37 -2.37
CA THR A 427 -40.03 -2.89 -3.50
C THR A 427 -40.11 -1.37 -3.53
N THR A 428 -39.07 -0.68 -3.06
CA THR A 428 -38.83 0.72 -3.41
C THR A 428 -38.34 0.76 -4.85
N SER A 429 -39.23 1.17 -5.75
CA SER A 429 -38.96 1.38 -7.16
C SER A 429 -38.31 2.76 -7.33
N SER A 430 -37.03 2.82 -7.74
CA SER A 430 -36.48 4.02 -8.35
C SER A 430 -36.81 4.00 -9.85
N THR A 431 -37.44 5.07 -10.31
CA THR A 431 -37.87 5.28 -11.69
C THR A 431 -36.81 6.12 -12.39
N GLY A 432 -36.17 5.60 -13.44
CA GLY A 432 -35.22 6.39 -14.23
C GLY A 432 -34.33 5.65 -15.23
N GLY A 433 -34.78 4.53 -15.82
CA GLY A 433 -34.06 3.92 -16.96
C GLY A 433 -34.52 4.52 -18.28
N SER A 434 -33.58 4.85 -19.17
CA SER A 434 -33.88 5.26 -20.56
C SER A 434 -34.66 4.16 -21.28
N THR A 435 -35.95 4.39 -21.56
CA THR A 435 -36.80 3.46 -22.32
C THR A 435 -36.29 3.31 -23.75
N GLY A 436 -35.99 2.08 -24.16
CA GLY A 436 -35.61 1.73 -25.54
C GLY A 436 -34.11 1.56 -25.80
N CYS A 437 -33.27 1.47 -24.76
CA CYS A 437 -31.87 1.11 -24.91
C CYS A 437 -31.54 -0.19 -24.19
N VAL A 438 -30.66 -0.99 -24.80
CA VAL A 438 -30.29 -2.34 -24.35
C VAL A 438 -28.87 -2.29 -23.78
N SER A 439 -28.70 -2.78 -22.57
CA SER A 439 -27.38 -2.93 -21.96
C SER A 439 -26.60 -4.04 -22.67
N ALA A 440 -25.37 -3.73 -23.09
CA ALA A 440 -24.49 -4.67 -23.76
C ALA A 440 -24.10 -5.83 -22.83
N LEU A 441 -23.67 -6.95 -23.39
CA LEU A 441 -23.17 -8.09 -22.62
C LEU A 441 -22.04 -7.62 -21.68
N TYR A 442 -22.11 -8.04 -20.40
CA TYR A 442 -21.24 -7.59 -19.30
C TYR A 442 -21.40 -6.11 -18.88
N GLY A 443 -22.38 -5.39 -19.43
CA GLY A 443 -22.74 -4.05 -19.01
C GLY A 443 -23.60 -4.01 -17.74
N GLN A 444 -23.64 -2.85 -17.10
CA GLN A 444 -24.55 -2.58 -15.97
C GLN A 444 -25.98 -2.45 -16.49
N CYS A 445 -26.91 -3.11 -15.79
CA CYS A 445 -28.32 -3.19 -16.18
C CYS A 445 -29.29 -2.72 -15.07
N ALA A 446 -28.77 -2.43 -13.87
CA ALA A 446 -29.50 -1.84 -12.75
C ALA A 446 -28.50 -1.42 -11.64
N GLY A 447 -29.01 -0.81 -10.57
CA GLY A 447 -28.24 -0.43 -9.39
C GLY A 447 -28.82 0.82 -8.71
N ILE A 448 -28.41 1.09 -7.47
CA ILE A 448 -28.67 2.38 -6.81
C ILE A 448 -28.00 3.46 -7.67
N GLY A 449 -28.73 4.52 -8.04
CA GLY A 449 -28.20 5.62 -8.86
C GLY A 449 -28.08 5.38 -10.37
N TRP A 450 -28.33 4.18 -10.89
CA TRP A 450 -28.19 3.87 -12.32
C TRP A 450 -29.26 4.57 -13.19
N THR A 451 -28.81 5.32 -14.22
CA THR A 451 -29.67 6.03 -15.19
C THR A 451 -29.55 5.51 -16.63
N GLY A 452 -28.70 4.51 -16.85
CA GLY A 452 -28.45 3.92 -18.18
C GLY A 452 -29.48 2.86 -18.59
N CYS A 453 -29.08 2.00 -19.53
CA CYS A 453 -29.97 0.97 -20.07
C CYS A 453 -30.32 -0.09 -19.03
N ALA A 454 -31.61 -0.37 -18.89
CA ALA A 454 -32.12 -1.37 -17.94
C ALA A 454 -32.59 -2.67 -18.62
N GLU A 455 -32.75 -2.65 -19.94
CA GLU A 455 -33.15 -3.83 -20.71
C GLU A 455 -31.90 -4.65 -21.07
N CYS A 456 -31.94 -5.96 -20.80
CA CYS A 456 -30.79 -6.84 -21.04
C CYS A 456 -30.72 -7.27 -22.51
N ALA A 457 -29.50 -7.44 -23.04
CA ALA A 457 -29.29 -8.08 -24.34
C ALA A 457 -29.99 -9.45 -24.40
N THR A 458 -30.55 -9.80 -25.56
CA THR A 458 -31.30 -11.05 -25.74
C THR A 458 -30.47 -12.27 -25.33
N GLY A 459 -31.04 -13.11 -24.45
CA GLY A 459 -30.40 -14.34 -23.96
C GLY A 459 -29.58 -14.17 -22.68
N SER A 460 -29.60 -13.01 -22.04
CA SER A 460 -28.85 -12.73 -20.80
C SER A 460 -29.76 -12.31 -19.64
N THR A 461 -29.22 -12.37 -18.41
CA THR A 461 -29.94 -11.97 -17.20
C THR A 461 -29.09 -11.04 -16.35
N CYS A 462 -29.70 -9.97 -15.85
CA CYS A 462 -29.12 -9.06 -14.86
C CYS A 462 -29.02 -9.76 -13.50
N THR A 463 -27.82 -9.93 -12.96
CA THR A 463 -27.58 -10.63 -11.68
C THR A 463 -27.07 -9.67 -10.62
N PHE A 464 -27.64 -9.75 -9.41
CA PHE A 464 -27.21 -8.97 -8.26
C PHE A 464 -25.77 -9.33 -7.90
N LEU A 465 -24.88 -8.33 -7.86
CA LEU A 465 -23.46 -8.55 -7.57
C LEU A 465 -23.12 -8.19 -6.13
N ASN A 466 -23.58 -7.03 -5.63
CA ASN A 466 -23.33 -6.59 -4.26
C ASN A 466 -24.23 -5.46 -3.78
N ASP A 467 -24.24 -5.25 -2.45
CA ASP A 467 -24.99 -4.21 -1.72
C ASP A 467 -24.48 -2.77 -1.99
N CYS A 468 -23.46 -2.65 -2.81
CA CYS A 468 -22.60 -1.48 -2.98
C CYS A 468 -22.56 -1.00 -4.45
N GLU A 469 -23.64 -1.25 -5.22
CA GLU A 469 -23.97 -0.62 -6.52
C GLU A 469 -23.84 -1.42 -7.83
N LEU A 470 -23.90 -2.76 -7.88
CA LEU A 470 -23.88 -3.46 -9.19
C LEU A 470 -24.89 -4.59 -9.38
N PHE A 471 -25.59 -4.54 -10.52
CA PHE A 471 -26.06 -5.73 -11.24
C PHE A 471 -25.36 -5.81 -12.61
N ILE A 472 -24.79 -6.98 -12.96
CA ILE A 472 -24.09 -7.24 -14.23
C ILE A 472 -24.87 -8.26 -15.08
N LEU A 473 -24.86 -8.10 -16.40
CA LEU A 473 -25.34 -9.11 -17.36
C LEU A 473 -24.47 -10.39 -17.33
N LEU A 474 -25.07 -11.56 -17.06
CA LEU A 474 -24.45 -12.87 -17.23
C LEU A 474 -25.16 -13.72 -18.31
N LEU A 475 -24.38 -14.56 -19.00
CA LEU A 475 -24.81 -15.46 -20.09
C LEU A 475 -25.71 -16.63 -19.59
N PRO A 476 -26.47 -17.30 -20.48
CA PRO A 476 -27.31 -18.42 -20.07
C PRO A 476 -26.45 -19.68 -19.86
N MET A 477 -26.82 -20.43 -18.82
CA MET A 477 -26.22 -21.71 -18.43
C MET A 477 -26.14 -22.70 -19.60
N PHE A 478 -24.93 -22.94 -20.12
CA PHE A 478 -24.55 -24.26 -20.59
C PHE A 478 -23.16 -24.61 -20.03
N GLU A 479 -23.12 -25.78 -19.38
CA GLU A 479 -21.98 -26.43 -18.69
C GLU A 479 -21.57 -25.90 -17.31
N LEU A 480 -22.53 -25.85 -16.38
CA LEU A 480 -22.24 -26.17 -14.99
C LEU A 480 -22.33 -27.69 -14.79
N LYS A 481 -21.25 -28.43 -15.06
CA LYS A 481 -21.07 -29.79 -14.53
C LYS A 481 -19.84 -29.84 -13.64
N ALA A 482 -20.16 -29.90 -12.35
CA ALA A 482 -19.39 -30.45 -11.24
C ALA A 482 -18.03 -29.79 -10.95
N TYR A 483 -17.95 -29.03 -9.86
CA TYR A 483 -17.02 -29.34 -8.75
C TYR A 483 -17.47 -28.58 -7.50
N LEU A 484 -18.32 -29.23 -6.68
CA LEU A 484 -18.44 -28.95 -5.26
C LEU A 484 -18.34 -30.28 -4.51
N GLY A 485 -17.25 -30.42 -3.76
CA GLY A 485 -17.18 -31.17 -2.50
C GLY A 485 -17.10 -32.69 -2.54
N LYS A 486 -15.92 -33.23 -2.20
CA LYS A 486 -15.71 -34.15 -1.06
C LYS A 486 -14.21 -34.36 -0.83
N GLY A 487 -13.82 -34.29 0.45
CA GLY A 487 -12.45 -34.10 0.89
C GLY A 487 -11.49 -35.27 0.71
N TYR A 488 -10.21 -34.94 0.88
CA TYR A 488 -9.23 -35.54 1.78
C TYR A 488 -8.24 -34.45 2.21
#